data_AF-A0A7C6PAI7-F1
#
_entry.id   AF-A0A7C6PAI7-F1
#
_cell.length_a   1.000
_cell.length_b   1.000
_cell.length_c   1.000
_cell.angle_alpha   90.00
_cell.angle_beta   90.00
_cell.angle_gamma   90.00
#
_symmetry.space_group_name_H-M   'P 1'
#
loop_
_entity.id
_entity.type
_entity.pdbx_description
1 polymer ?
#
loop_
_entity_poly.entity_id
_entity_poly.type
_entity_poly.pdbx_seq_one_letter_code
_entity_poly.pdbx_strand_id
1 'polypeptide(L)'
;LMLIIQYPGEEPVEMEMILPVMAKTFLEKARAMEEVYLRYLEQFLDNGVLSQDLILPSEDEDFGVDLTWSSDTPAFLSNDGVYTGPVGNEGAQVVLSMNVHSKDKSAVHTIAYRLYLKGADTPEGWDAIEYFLNQINLQHIKNQSFFTYGATTKIDYNYGYLPFYNQYDFESSIKVDIVDSSNTDKRSNRLRSETRYITVHNTGMNDPSHNAKLLNDIQHRKDGREASWHFSIDDTDVYQSLPIDEVGYHAGDGTSRALIDYPTGVMFNGNYSPYVDISSDGYYTIDGVKTKVVAPTKEGQILNRSYFTSRGVRVNVINGEYHIPTTYYNSPYGQIANYGGNIASVGIETCVNEGGNFNRTMRHLGKLVAWLLHKYNLGLNDVMQHNDFSGKQCPQDIRNSDRWGELMHLIYLELFALRNFTNKNITFEFKSLTPTIMNDNGEIINHPGVDSVVSYQVKVTYQGETRTYEYTSFVDKLTFQRP
;
A
#
# COMPACT_ATOMS: atom_id res chain seq x y z
N LEU A 1 23.95 25.34 15.93
CA LEU A 1 23.45 26.28 14.91
C LEU A 1 22.08 26.73 15.36
N MET A 2 21.79 28.01 15.17
CA MET A 2 20.51 28.63 15.52
C MET A 2 19.71 28.66 14.23
N LEU A 3 18.66 27.85 14.12
CA LEU A 3 17.73 27.97 13.01
C LEU A 3 16.82 29.16 13.36
N ILE A 4 17.05 30.29 12.69
CA ILE A 4 16.19 31.47 12.79
C ILE A 4 15.25 31.43 11.61
N ILE A 5 13.99 31.13 11.86
CA ILE A 5 12.93 31.22 10.85
C ILE A 5 12.31 32.61 10.99
N GLN A 6 12.36 33.41 9.93
CA GLN A 6 11.80 34.76 9.89
C GLN A 6 10.70 34.82 8.82
N TYR A 7 9.46 35.00 9.25
CA TYR A 7 8.33 35.24 8.35
C TYR A 7 8.24 36.73 7.96
N PRO A 8 7.74 37.08 6.76
CA PRO A 8 7.51 38.47 6.40
C PRO A 8 6.47 39.13 7.33
N GLY A 9 6.94 40.01 8.21
CA GLY A 9 6.07 40.76 9.13
C GLY A 9 5.92 40.18 10.53
N GLU A 10 6.65 39.12 10.89
CA GLU A 10 6.66 38.56 12.24
C GLU A 10 8.04 38.59 12.89
N GLU A 11 8.06 38.54 14.23
CA GLU A 11 9.28 38.42 15.03
C GLU A 11 9.89 37.01 14.84
N PRO A 12 11.22 36.86 14.78
CA PRO A 12 11.85 35.57 14.53
C PRO A 12 11.57 34.55 15.64
N VAL A 13 11.30 33.29 15.25
CA VAL A 13 11.13 32.18 16.20
C VAL A 13 12.46 31.46 16.38
N GLU A 14 12.95 31.42 17.61
CA GLU A 14 14.21 30.74 17.96
C GLU A 14 13.92 29.30 18.44
N MET A 15 14.37 28.29 17.68
CA MET A 15 14.41 26.90 18.15
C MET A 15 15.77 26.54 18.74
N GLU A 16 15.79 26.17 20.02
CA GLU A 16 17.00 25.74 20.73
C GLU A 16 17.39 24.31 20.32
N MET A 17 18.29 24.15 19.34
CA MET A 17 18.91 22.85 19.04
C MET A 17 20.01 22.53 20.06
N ILE A 18 19.80 21.49 20.86
CA ILE A 18 20.78 20.97 21.83
C ILE A 18 22.01 20.35 21.11
N LEU A 19 23.15 21.05 21.23
CA LEU A 19 24.56 20.61 21.10
C LEU A 19 25.03 20.08 19.71
N PRO A 20 26.31 20.29 19.35
CA PRO A 20 26.76 20.30 17.96
C PRO A 20 26.52 18.94 17.30
N VAL A 21 25.59 18.92 16.35
CA VAL A 21 25.21 17.77 15.51
C VAL A 21 26.45 17.08 14.93
N MET A 22 27.52 17.82 14.69
CA MET A 22 28.84 17.33 14.26
C MET A 22 29.47 16.25 15.16
N ALA A 23 29.16 16.21 16.46
CA ALA A 23 29.70 15.21 17.40
C ALA A 23 28.78 13.99 17.59
N LYS A 24 27.57 14.01 17.03
CA LYS A 24 26.60 12.90 17.11
C LYS A 24 26.94 11.82 16.09
N THR A 25 26.68 10.57 16.45
CA THR A 25 26.76 9.43 15.52
C THR A 25 25.77 9.60 14.36
N PHE A 26 26.02 8.89 13.26
CA PHE A 26 25.11 8.89 12.11
C PHE A 26 23.65 8.57 12.50
N LEU A 27 23.45 7.58 13.37
CA LEU A 27 22.11 7.17 13.79
C LEU A 27 21.43 8.23 14.68
N GLU A 28 22.17 8.92 15.55
CA GLU A 28 21.64 10.01 16.36
C GLU A 28 21.26 11.22 15.51
N LYS A 29 22.06 11.52 14.47
CA LYS A 29 21.71 12.53 13.47
C LYS A 29 20.42 12.18 12.75
N ALA A 30 20.34 10.97 12.18
CA ALA A 30 19.18 10.53 11.42
C ALA A 30 17.90 10.50 12.28
N ARG A 31 17.98 10.07 13.54
CA ARG A 31 16.82 10.12 14.47
C ARG A 31 16.37 11.54 14.78
N ALA A 32 17.29 12.48 14.95
CA ALA A 32 16.95 13.88 15.18
C ALA A 32 16.26 14.51 13.95
N MET A 33 16.55 14.01 12.74
CA MET A 33 15.91 14.49 11.50
C MET A 33 14.44 14.11 11.39
N GLU A 34 13.97 13.05 12.06
CA GLU A 34 12.57 12.60 11.97
C GLU A 34 11.59 13.72 12.34
N GLU A 35 11.80 14.38 13.49
CA GLU A 35 10.94 15.48 13.93
C GLU A 35 11.14 16.75 13.08
N VAL A 36 12.37 17.00 12.62
CA VAL A 36 12.69 18.19 11.82
C VAL A 36 11.97 18.11 10.47
N TYR A 37 12.06 16.97 9.79
CA TYR A 37 11.46 16.79 8.47
C TYR A 37 9.96 16.51 8.52
N LEU A 38 9.44 15.99 9.64
CA LEU A 38 7.99 15.99 9.88
C LEU A 38 7.45 17.43 9.85
N ARG A 39 8.05 18.35 10.62
CA ARG A 39 7.69 19.78 10.62
C ARG A 39 7.95 20.48 9.28
N TYR A 40 8.96 20.04 8.53
CA TYR A 40 9.20 20.53 7.17
C TYR A 40 8.03 20.18 6.24
N LEU A 41 7.64 18.90 6.22
CA LEU A 41 6.55 18.42 5.37
C LEU A 41 5.20 19.05 5.74
N GLU A 42 4.94 19.29 7.03
CA GLU A 42 3.73 19.97 7.52
C GLU A 42 3.46 21.32 6.83
N GLN A 43 4.50 22.03 6.35
CA GLN A 43 4.34 23.31 5.65
C GLN A 43 3.66 23.17 4.28
N PHE A 44 3.69 21.96 3.70
CA PHE A 44 3.04 21.67 2.43
C PHE A 44 1.62 21.15 2.60
N LEU A 45 1.20 20.90 3.84
CA LEU A 45 -0.08 20.29 4.16
C LEU A 45 -1.10 21.37 4.53
N ASP A 46 -2.24 21.39 3.84
CA ASP A 46 -3.41 22.16 4.28
C ASP A 46 -4.21 21.28 5.24
N ASN A 47 -4.13 21.61 6.53
CA ASN A 47 -4.66 20.80 7.61
C ASN A 47 -4.26 19.32 7.48
N GLY A 48 -2.98 18.99 7.30
CA GLY A 48 -2.53 17.59 7.19
C GLY A 48 -2.87 16.89 5.86
N VAL A 49 -3.44 17.61 4.88
CA VAL A 49 -3.73 17.11 3.54
C VAL A 49 -2.75 17.70 2.52
N LEU A 50 -2.10 16.83 1.76
CA LEU A 50 -1.27 17.25 0.63
C LEU A 50 -2.12 17.39 -0.63
N SER A 51 -2.03 18.54 -1.29
CA SER A 51 -2.69 18.80 -2.58
C SER A 51 -1.83 19.60 -3.55
N GLN A 52 -0.51 19.55 -3.38
CA GLN A 52 0.47 20.31 -4.15
C GLN A 52 1.81 19.57 -4.16
N ASP A 53 2.70 19.99 -5.05
CA ASP A 53 4.06 19.45 -5.12
C ASP A 53 4.83 19.70 -3.81
N LEU A 54 5.66 18.73 -3.45
CA LEU A 54 6.67 18.85 -2.40
C LEU A 54 7.98 19.31 -3.01
N ILE A 55 8.71 20.12 -2.26
CA ILE A 55 10.12 20.37 -2.53
C ILE A 55 10.90 19.38 -1.67
N LEU A 56 11.59 18.43 -2.29
CA LEU A 56 12.32 17.38 -1.56
C LEU A 56 13.83 17.62 -1.68
N PRO A 57 14.54 17.95 -0.58
CA PRO A 57 15.98 18.22 -0.64
C PRO A 57 16.77 16.93 -0.88
N SER A 58 17.87 17.06 -1.63
CA SER A 58 18.82 15.97 -1.92
C SER A 58 19.99 15.89 -0.94
N GLU A 59 20.15 16.88 -0.06
CA GLU A 59 21.16 16.93 0.99
C GLU A 59 20.66 17.80 2.15
N ASP A 60 21.27 17.61 3.31
CA ASP A 60 21.06 18.47 4.47
C ASP A 60 22.44 18.89 5.02
N GLU A 61 22.81 20.15 4.79
CA GLU A 61 24.13 20.69 5.17
C GLU A 61 24.33 20.75 6.69
N ASP A 62 23.26 21.02 7.45
CA ASP A 62 23.29 21.18 8.91
C ASP A 62 23.60 19.84 9.60
N PHE A 63 23.03 18.75 9.06
CA PHE A 63 23.30 17.39 9.51
C PHE A 63 24.53 16.77 8.81
N GLY A 64 24.90 17.33 7.66
CA GLY A 64 25.99 16.87 6.81
C GLY A 64 25.71 15.47 6.25
N VAL A 65 24.56 15.28 5.63
CA VAL A 65 24.08 13.99 5.08
C VAL A 65 23.51 14.19 3.68
N ASP A 66 23.54 13.13 2.86
CA ASP A 66 22.85 13.10 1.57
C ASP A 66 21.45 12.50 1.77
N LEU A 67 20.47 12.96 0.99
CA LEU A 67 19.08 12.52 1.08
C LEU A 67 18.59 11.97 -0.26
N THR A 68 17.83 10.88 -0.21
CA THR A 68 17.05 10.41 -1.35
C THR A 68 15.65 10.03 -0.91
N TRP A 69 14.66 10.34 -1.74
CA TRP A 69 13.25 10.12 -1.40
C TRP A 69 12.65 8.99 -2.21
N SER A 70 11.72 8.27 -1.60
CA SER A 70 10.96 7.20 -2.25
C SER A 70 9.52 7.22 -1.77
N SER A 71 8.60 7.43 -2.69
CA SER A 71 7.18 7.28 -2.45
C SER A 71 6.78 5.82 -2.63
N ASP A 72 5.99 5.31 -1.69
CA ASP A 72 5.32 4.03 -1.86
C ASP A 72 4.14 4.13 -2.82
N THR A 73 3.78 5.27 -3.42
CA THR A 73 2.81 5.31 -4.52
C THR A 73 3.21 6.40 -5.53
N PRO A 74 4.28 6.17 -6.32
CA PRO A 74 4.86 7.20 -7.20
C PRO A 74 3.89 7.81 -8.23
N ALA A 75 2.80 7.12 -8.55
CA ALA A 75 1.76 7.62 -9.44
C ALA A 75 0.99 8.81 -8.85
N PHE A 76 0.80 8.85 -7.52
CA PHE A 76 0.08 9.94 -6.85
C PHE A 76 1.00 11.00 -6.29
N LEU A 77 2.17 10.60 -5.81
CA LEU A 77 3.23 11.47 -5.33
C LEU A 77 4.56 10.88 -5.77
N SER A 78 5.27 11.51 -6.69
CA SER A 78 6.52 10.97 -7.23
C SER A 78 7.66 10.97 -6.19
N ASN A 79 8.74 10.25 -6.49
CA ASN A 79 9.96 10.28 -5.67
C ASN A 79 10.60 11.68 -5.61
N ASP A 80 10.31 12.54 -6.57
CA ASP A 80 10.81 13.92 -6.64
C ASP A 80 9.81 14.94 -6.05
N GLY A 81 8.71 14.46 -5.47
CA GLY A 81 7.71 15.29 -4.80
C GLY A 81 6.59 15.82 -5.69
N VAL A 82 6.51 15.40 -6.96
CA VAL A 82 5.43 15.84 -7.86
C VAL A 82 4.11 15.20 -7.45
N TYR A 83 3.12 16.03 -7.14
CA TYR A 83 1.78 15.62 -6.73
C TYR A 83 0.84 15.50 -7.93
N THR A 84 0.24 14.32 -8.06
CA THR A 84 -0.88 14.06 -8.97
C THR A 84 -2.18 13.83 -8.19
N GLY A 85 -2.07 13.22 -7.01
CA GLY A 85 -3.21 12.76 -6.20
C GLY A 85 -3.98 11.59 -6.84
N PRO A 86 -4.72 10.80 -6.04
CA PRO A 86 -5.71 9.88 -6.57
C PRO A 86 -6.93 10.66 -7.08
N VAL A 87 -7.57 10.17 -8.14
CA VAL A 87 -8.87 10.71 -8.56
C VAL A 87 -9.99 10.10 -7.72
N GLY A 88 -10.93 10.96 -7.34
CA GLY A 88 -12.07 10.63 -6.49
C GLY A 88 -11.90 11.24 -5.11
N ASN A 89 -12.99 11.78 -4.57
CA ASN A 89 -13.02 12.62 -3.37
C ASN A 89 -12.55 11.91 -2.07
N GLU A 90 -12.26 10.61 -2.11
CA GLU A 90 -11.87 9.79 -0.96
C GLU A 90 -10.39 9.95 -0.57
N GLY A 91 -9.56 10.56 -1.43
CA GLY A 91 -8.12 10.73 -1.22
C GLY A 91 -7.37 9.39 -1.08
N ALA A 92 -6.09 9.43 -0.72
CA ALA A 92 -5.29 8.24 -0.45
C ALA A 92 -4.16 8.52 0.52
N GLN A 93 -3.85 7.56 1.39
CA GLN A 93 -2.62 7.60 2.17
C GLN A 93 -1.44 7.04 1.38
N VAL A 94 -0.34 7.79 1.37
CA VAL A 94 0.94 7.42 0.77
C VAL A 94 2.02 7.47 1.86
N VAL A 95 2.98 6.55 1.80
CA VAL A 95 4.19 6.58 2.61
C VAL A 95 5.33 7.18 1.78
N LEU A 96 5.75 8.39 2.14
CA LEU A 96 6.93 9.02 1.60
C LEU A 96 8.12 8.72 2.51
N SER A 97 9.12 8.00 2.01
CA SER A 97 10.31 7.62 2.76
C SER A 97 11.50 8.50 2.39
N MET A 98 12.09 9.14 3.39
CA MET A 98 13.38 9.83 3.30
C MET A 98 14.50 8.87 3.69
N ASN A 99 15.41 8.59 2.78
CA ASN A 99 16.60 7.81 3.04
C ASN A 99 17.75 8.77 3.31
N VAL A 100 18.22 8.77 4.55
CA VAL A 100 19.36 9.56 5.02
C VAL A 100 20.61 8.73 4.81
N HIS A 101 21.55 9.19 4.00
CA HIS A 101 22.81 8.51 3.73
C HIS A 101 23.95 9.19 4.49
N SER A 102 24.86 8.40 5.05
CA SER A 102 26.12 8.94 5.56
C SER A 102 26.92 9.56 4.40
N LYS A 103 27.76 10.58 4.66
CA LYS A 103 28.54 11.25 3.59
C LYS A 103 29.40 10.31 2.75
N ASP A 104 29.91 9.24 3.36
CA ASP A 104 30.69 8.19 2.70
C ASP A 104 29.82 7.11 2.04
N LYS A 105 28.50 7.23 2.13
CA LYS A 105 27.46 6.33 1.61
C LYS A 105 27.60 4.90 2.13
N SER A 106 28.25 4.72 3.29
CA SER A 106 28.44 3.42 3.92
C SER A 106 27.25 2.99 4.79
N ALA A 107 26.40 3.94 5.22
CA ALA A 107 25.22 3.69 6.03
C ALA A 107 24.02 4.47 5.49
N VAL A 108 22.83 3.86 5.61
CA VAL A 108 21.54 4.48 5.28
C VAL A 108 20.56 4.30 6.44
N HIS A 109 19.77 5.32 6.73
CA HIS A 109 18.66 5.26 7.67
C HIS A 109 17.41 5.82 7.00
N THR A 110 16.34 5.02 6.97
CA THR A 110 15.08 5.40 6.32
C THR A 110 14.08 5.90 7.35
N ILE A 111 13.53 7.08 7.10
CA ILE A 111 12.45 7.70 7.88
C ILE A 111 11.21 7.77 6.99
N ALA A 112 10.10 7.22 7.47
CA ALA A 112 8.86 7.11 6.70
C ALA A 112 7.81 8.10 7.22
N TYR A 113 7.26 8.91 6.32
CA TYR A 113 6.18 9.87 6.58
C TYR A 113 4.90 9.39 5.90
N ARG A 114 3.81 9.30 6.66
CA ARG A 114 2.48 9.00 6.11
C ARG A 114 1.80 10.31 5.76
N LEU A 115 1.46 10.48 4.49
CA LEU A 115 0.81 11.67 3.97
C LEU A 115 -0.58 11.27 3.46
N TYR A 116 -1.59 12.10 3.76
CA TYR A 116 -2.89 11.96 3.12
C TYR A 116 -2.93 12.90 1.92
N LEU A 117 -3.15 12.32 0.74
CA LEU A 117 -3.29 13.04 -0.52
C LEU A 117 -4.75 13.37 -0.74
N LYS A 118 -5.03 14.63 -1.10
CA LYS A 118 -6.37 15.06 -1.49
C LYS A 118 -6.82 14.29 -2.73
N GLY A 119 -8.09 13.95 -2.79
CA GLY A 119 -8.70 13.48 -4.02
C GLY A 119 -8.80 14.63 -5.04
N ALA A 120 -8.38 14.40 -6.28
CA ALA A 120 -8.71 15.30 -7.37
C ALA A 120 -10.17 15.08 -7.81
N ASP A 121 -10.83 16.14 -8.30
CA ASP A 121 -12.14 16.04 -8.94
C ASP A 121 -12.07 15.01 -10.07
N THR A 122 -13.08 14.16 -10.15
CA THR A 122 -13.12 13.11 -11.19
C THR A 122 -13.38 13.73 -12.55
N PRO A 123 -12.43 13.65 -13.51
CA PRO A 123 -12.68 14.12 -14.86
C PRO A 123 -13.78 13.27 -15.51
N GLU A 124 -14.47 13.83 -16.50
CA GLU A 124 -15.53 13.15 -17.24
C GLU A 124 -15.21 13.05 -18.73
N GLY A 125 -15.94 12.18 -19.44
CA GLY A 125 -15.80 12.03 -20.89
C GLY A 125 -14.37 11.69 -21.32
N TRP A 126 -13.88 12.40 -22.33
CA TRP A 126 -12.52 12.22 -22.86
C TRP A 126 -11.43 12.60 -21.86
N ASP A 127 -11.66 13.58 -20.98
CA ASP A 127 -10.65 13.97 -19.97
C ASP A 127 -10.39 12.82 -18.98
N ALA A 128 -11.44 12.04 -18.65
CA ALA A 128 -11.30 10.84 -17.80
C ALA A 128 -10.46 9.76 -18.48
N ILE A 129 -10.63 9.61 -19.78
CA ILE A 129 -9.92 8.63 -20.61
C ILE A 129 -8.44 9.03 -20.72
N GLU A 130 -8.17 10.28 -21.07
CA GLU A 130 -6.81 10.80 -21.21
C GLU A 130 -6.07 10.77 -19.87
N TYR A 131 -6.74 11.13 -18.77
CA TYR A 131 -6.21 10.95 -17.42
C TYR A 131 -5.83 9.48 -17.16
N PHE A 132 -6.74 8.54 -17.43
CA PHE A 132 -6.49 7.11 -17.21
C PHE A 132 -5.31 6.59 -18.04
N LEU A 133 -5.21 6.98 -19.31
CA LEU A 133 -4.09 6.61 -20.17
C LEU A 133 -2.76 7.18 -19.65
N ASN A 134 -2.76 8.40 -19.10
CA ASN A 134 -1.58 8.99 -18.47
C ASN A 134 -1.12 8.21 -17.23
N GLN A 135 -2.05 7.66 -16.43
CA GLN A 135 -1.70 6.81 -15.29
C GLN A 135 -1.13 5.46 -15.73
N ILE A 136 -1.61 4.89 -16.85
CA ILE A 136 -1.02 3.69 -17.45
C ILE A 136 0.38 3.97 -18.02
N ASN A 137 0.61 5.17 -18.56
CA ASN A 137 1.85 5.56 -19.21
C ASN A 137 2.99 5.90 -18.21
N LEU A 138 3.49 4.86 -17.52
CA LEU A 138 4.66 4.97 -16.67
C LEU A 138 5.87 5.42 -17.51
N GLN A 139 6.50 6.52 -17.10
CA GLN A 139 7.71 7.02 -17.79
C GLN A 139 8.87 6.03 -17.68
N HIS A 140 8.99 5.37 -16.52
CA HIS A 140 9.99 4.35 -16.22
C HIS A 140 9.30 3.06 -15.79
N ILE A 141 9.65 1.97 -16.47
CA ILE A 141 9.23 0.62 -16.15
C ILE A 141 10.32 0.00 -15.27
N LYS A 142 10.05 0.05 -13.95
CA LYS A 142 10.91 -0.57 -12.95
C LYS A 142 10.98 -2.07 -13.15
N ASN A 143 12.17 -2.61 -12.92
CA ASN A 143 12.45 -4.03 -12.93
C ASN A 143 13.48 -4.33 -11.84
N GLN A 144 13.43 -5.54 -11.29
CA GLN A 144 14.28 -5.93 -10.18
C GLN A 144 14.30 -7.45 -10.01
N SER A 145 15.42 -7.98 -9.54
CA SER A 145 15.40 -9.27 -8.85
C SER A 145 14.81 -9.10 -7.45
N PHE A 146 14.06 -10.09 -6.98
CA PHE A 146 13.55 -10.11 -5.61
C PHE A 146 13.54 -11.54 -5.07
N PHE A 147 13.28 -11.69 -3.77
CA PHE A 147 13.21 -13.00 -3.15
C PHE A 147 11.76 -13.44 -2.97
N THR A 148 11.49 -14.71 -3.28
CA THR A 148 10.27 -15.40 -2.89
C THR A 148 10.51 -16.29 -1.68
N TYR A 149 9.52 -16.36 -0.80
CA TYR A 149 9.67 -17.02 0.50
C TYR A 149 8.79 -18.27 0.62
N GLY A 150 9.39 -19.32 1.19
CA GLY A 150 8.73 -20.58 1.50
C GLY A 150 9.62 -21.47 2.36
N ALA A 151 9.63 -22.77 2.11
CA ALA A 151 10.54 -23.69 2.81
C ALA A 151 12.01 -23.32 2.62
N THR A 152 12.34 -22.76 1.45
CA THR A 152 13.62 -22.10 1.16
C THR A 152 13.36 -20.72 0.57
N THR A 153 14.33 -19.82 0.65
CA THR A 153 14.28 -18.53 -0.05
C THR A 153 14.83 -18.71 -1.47
N LYS A 154 14.11 -18.21 -2.48
CA LYS A 154 14.48 -18.31 -3.90
C LYS A 154 14.52 -16.93 -4.54
N ILE A 155 15.31 -16.77 -5.61
CA ILE A 155 15.35 -15.53 -6.40
C ILE A 155 14.31 -15.64 -7.52
N ASP A 156 13.58 -14.55 -7.74
CA ASP A 156 12.68 -14.35 -8.87
C ASP A 156 12.92 -12.96 -9.49
N TYR A 157 12.34 -12.71 -10.66
CA TYR A 157 12.61 -11.53 -11.48
C TYR A 157 11.32 -10.82 -11.90
N ASN A 158 11.21 -9.56 -11.51
CA ASN A 158 10.27 -8.62 -12.11
C ASN A 158 10.98 -7.98 -13.32
N TYR A 159 10.65 -8.41 -14.54
CA TYR A 159 11.18 -7.78 -15.77
C TYR A 159 10.47 -6.48 -16.16
N GLY A 160 9.46 -6.06 -15.39
CA GLY A 160 8.66 -4.88 -15.66
C GLY A 160 7.46 -5.15 -16.56
N TYR A 161 6.50 -4.23 -16.51
CA TYR A 161 5.34 -4.20 -17.39
C TYR A 161 4.67 -2.81 -17.33
N LEU A 162 3.83 -2.51 -18.33
CA LEU A 162 2.83 -1.45 -18.25
C LEU A 162 1.46 -2.06 -17.90
N PRO A 163 0.67 -1.43 -17.02
CA PRO A 163 -0.60 -1.97 -16.56
C PRO A 163 -1.72 -1.77 -17.60
N PHE A 164 -1.53 -2.30 -18.81
CA PHE A 164 -2.54 -2.22 -19.86
C PHE A 164 -3.87 -2.77 -19.36
N TYR A 165 -4.91 -1.99 -19.56
CA TYR A 165 -6.23 -2.29 -19.07
C TYR A 165 -6.91 -3.30 -19.98
N ASN A 166 -7.25 -4.45 -19.41
CA ASN A 166 -8.03 -5.47 -20.11
C ASN A 166 -9.47 -5.47 -19.59
N GLN A 167 -10.40 -5.10 -20.47
CA GLN A 167 -11.84 -5.08 -20.21
C GLN A 167 -12.44 -6.48 -20.43
N TYR A 168 -12.42 -7.28 -19.38
CA TYR A 168 -13.21 -8.51 -19.32
C TYR A 168 -14.01 -8.56 -18.03
N ASP A 169 -15.08 -9.35 -18.03
CA ASP A 169 -15.87 -9.62 -16.83
C ASP A 169 -15.03 -10.45 -15.85
N PHE A 170 -14.31 -9.76 -14.96
CA PHE A 170 -13.43 -10.38 -13.98
C PHE A 170 -14.20 -11.25 -12.99
N GLU A 171 -15.40 -10.84 -12.56
CA GLU A 171 -16.22 -11.60 -11.62
C GLU A 171 -16.57 -12.97 -12.19
N SER A 172 -16.90 -13.04 -13.49
CA SER A 172 -17.18 -14.31 -14.17
C SER A 172 -15.97 -15.25 -14.27
N SER A 173 -14.74 -14.75 -14.12
CA SER A 173 -13.51 -15.55 -14.17
C SER A 173 -13.17 -16.21 -12.82
N ILE A 174 -13.82 -15.79 -11.73
CA ILE A 174 -13.58 -16.33 -10.39
C ILE A 174 -14.15 -17.75 -10.27
N LYS A 175 -13.30 -18.70 -9.89
CA LYS A 175 -13.69 -20.09 -9.65
C LYS A 175 -14.22 -20.23 -8.23
N VAL A 176 -15.54 -20.27 -8.10
CA VAL A 176 -16.20 -20.41 -6.78
C VAL A 176 -16.23 -21.87 -6.35
N ASP A 177 -15.52 -22.19 -5.27
CA ASP A 177 -15.42 -23.53 -4.69
C ASP A 177 -15.45 -23.44 -3.15
N ILE A 178 -16.65 -23.19 -2.62
CA ILE A 178 -16.85 -22.88 -1.21
C ILE A 178 -16.64 -24.11 -0.33
N VAL A 179 -15.85 -23.93 0.74
CA VAL A 179 -15.62 -24.96 1.76
C VAL A 179 -16.94 -25.39 2.41
N ASP A 180 -17.11 -26.71 2.55
CA ASP A 180 -18.28 -27.32 3.17
C ASP A 180 -18.52 -26.77 4.58
N SER A 181 -19.78 -26.41 4.89
CA SER A 181 -20.14 -25.81 6.19
C SER A 181 -19.85 -26.72 7.39
N SER A 182 -19.71 -28.03 7.19
CA SER A 182 -19.32 -28.98 8.26
C SER A 182 -17.83 -28.93 8.60
N ASN A 183 -16.99 -28.26 7.80
CA ASN A 183 -15.59 -28.06 8.10
C ASN A 183 -15.39 -26.77 8.92
N THR A 184 -15.79 -26.81 10.19
CA THR A 184 -15.78 -25.63 11.08
C THR A 184 -14.39 -25.08 11.40
N ASP A 185 -13.35 -25.89 11.19
CA ASP A 185 -11.94 -25.52 11.35
C ASP A 185 -11.50 -24.50 10.28
N LYS A 186 -12.20 -24.50 9.14
CA LYS A 186 -11.94 -23.65 7.97
C LYS A 186 -13.05 -22.64 7.74
N ARG A 187 -14.30 -23.04 7.92
CA ARG A 187 -15.46 -22.18 7.67
C ARG A 187 -16.17 -21.85 8.97
N SER A 188 -16.13 -20.57 9.33
CA SER A 188 -16.76 -20.09 10.57
C SER A 188 -18.28 -20.21 10.58
N ASN A 189 -18.92 -20.22 9.39
CA ASN A 189 -20.37 -20.08 9.20
C ASN A 189 -20.94 -18.83 9.88
N ARG A 190 -20.09 -17.85 10.21
CA ARG A 190 -20.46 -16.63 10.91
C ARG A 190 -20.43 -15.47 9.92
N LEU A 191 -21.59 -14.89 9.65
CA LEU A 191 -21.68 -13.65 8.87
C LEU A 191 -20.93 -12.52 9.59
N ARG A 192 -20.26 -11.68 8.81
CA ARG A 192 -19.70 -10.42 9.30
C ARG A 192 -20.81 -9.42 9.52
N SER A 193 -20.69 -8.60 10.56
CA SER A 193 -21.60 -7.46 10.78
C SER A 193 -21.41 -6.38 9.72
N GLU A 194 -20.18 -6.25 9.21
CA GLU A 194 -19.78 -5.30 8.18
C GLU A 194 -18.48 -5.76 7.51
N THR A 195 -18.22 -5.25 6.30
CA THR A 195 -16.91 -5.36 5.64
C THR A 195 -16.27 -3.99 5.67
N ARG A 196 -15.16 -3.84 6.39
CA ARG A 196 -14.39 -2.60 6.49
C ARG A 196 -13.09 -2.63 5.73
N TYR A 197 -12.55 -3.83 5.46
CA TYR A 197 -11.19 -3.97 4.92
C TYR A 197 -11.08 -5.06 3.87
N ILE A 198 -10.06 -4.96 3.03
CA ILE A 198 -9.55 -6.06 2.20
C ILE A 198 -8.12 -6.34 2.65
N THR A 199 -7.84 -7.57 3.11
CA THR A 199 -6.53 -7.94 3.68
C THR A 199 -5.72 -8.78 2.70
N VAL A 200 -4.58 -8.25 2.28
CA VAL A 200 -3.65 -8.92 1.36
C VAL A 200 -2.61 -9.74 2.13
N HIS A 201 -2.36 -10.96 1.65
CA HIS A 201 -1.35 -11.89 2.13
C HIS A 201 -0.47 -12.40 0.99
N ASN A 202 0.74 -12.86 1.31
CA ASN A 202 1.47 -13.80 0.47
C ASN A 202 1.43 -15.17 1.11
N THR A 203 1.31 -16.22 0.30
CA THR A 203 1.15 -17.60 0.77
C THR A 203 2.34 -18.08 1.61
N GLY A 204 3.53 -17.51 1.40
CA GLY A 204 4.77 -18.00 1.99
C GLY A 204 5.06 -19.43 1.53
N MET A 205 4.70 -19.76 0.29
CA MET A 205 4.71 -21.09 -0.29
C MET A 205 5.24 -21.00 -1.74
N ASN A 206 6.57 -21.07 -1.90
CA ASN A 206 7.26 -20.86 -3.18
C ASN A 206 7.68 -22.15 -3.91
N ASP A 207 7.11 -23.31 -3.56
CA ASP A 207 7.28 -24.54 -4.36
C ASP A 207 6.50 -24.39 -5.68
N PRO A 208 7.00 -24.87 -6.83
CA PRO A 208 6.29 -24.77 -8.11
C PRO A 208 4.85 -25.31 -8.10
N SER A 209 4.56 -26.28 -7.23
CA SER A 209 3.20 -26.86 -7.09
C SER A 209 2.24 -26.01 -6.27
N HIS A 210 2.71 -24.98 -5.56
CA HIS A 210 1.92 -24.18 -4.61
C HIS A 210 1.12 -23.04 -5.27
N ASN A 211 0.37 -23.38 -6.31
CA ASN A 211 -0.49 -22.47 -7.06
C ASN A 211 -1.88 -22.31 -6.40
N ALA A 212 -2.73 -21.42 -6.94
CA ALA A 212 -4.02 -21.07 -6.35
C ALA A 212 -4.96 -22.28 -6.21
N LYS A 213 -4.88 -23.24 -7.15
CA LYS A 213 -5.63 -24.50 -7.07
C LYS A 213 -5.22 -25.33 -5.86
N LEU A 214 -3.91 -25.46 -5.57
CA LEU A 214 -3.47 -26.18 -4.38
C LEU A 214 -3.94 -25.49 -3.09
N LEU A 215 -3.84 -24.15 -3.01
CA LEU A 215 -4.30 -23.42 -1.83
C LEU A 215 -5.80 -23.61 -1.61
N ASN A 216 -6.60 -23.60 -2.68
CA ASN A 216 -8.01 -23.97 -2.62
C ASN A 216 -8.19 -25.41 -2.10
N ASP A 217 -7.45 -26.39 -2.63
CA ASP A 217 -7.56 -27.78 -2.19
C ASP A 217 -7.20 -27.97 -0.71
N ILE A 218 -6.25 -27.19 -0.18
CA ILE A 218 -5.87 -27.19 1.24
C ILE A 218 -7.00 -26.63 2.12
N GLN A 219 -7.77 -25.66 1.64
CA GLN A 219 -8.91 -25.09 2.37
C GLN A 219 -10.03 -26.11 2.60
N HIS A 220 -10.17 -27.11 1.74
CA HIS A 220 -11.17 -28.18 1.88
C HIS A 220 -10.75 -29.32 2.81
N ARG A 221 -9.49 -29.33 3.26
CA ARG A 221 -8.97 -30.38 4.15
C ARG A 221 -9.42 -30.17 5.59
N LYS A 222 -9.59 -31.28 6.32
CA LYS A 222 -9.88 -31.31 7.76
C LYS A 222 -8.63 -31.50 8.63
N ASP A 223 -7.47 -31.70 8.01
CA ASP A 223 -6.19 -31.79 8.68
C ASP A 223 -5.35 -30.51 8.51
N GLY A 224 -4.47 -30.26 9.47
CA GLY A 224 -3.53 -29.14 9.42
C GLY A 224 -3.97 -27.92 10.22
N ARG A 225 -3.56 -26.73 9.77
CA ARG A 225 -3.74 -25.47 10.49
C ARG A 225 -5.19 -24.98 10.40
N GLU A 226 -5.78 -24.61 11.54
CA GLU A 226 -7.04 -23.86 11.63
C GLU A 226 -6.81 -22.41 11.15
N ALA A 227 -6.83 -22.22 9.84
CA ALA A 227 -6.70 -20.94 9.17
C ALA A 227 -7.48 -20.99 7.85
N SER A 228 -8.06 -19.87 7.47
CA SER A 228 -8.86 -19.74 6.26
C SER A 228 -8.97 -18.32 5.73
N TRP A 229 -9.11 -18.21 4.41
CA TRP A 229 -9.19 -16.96 3.66
C TRP A 229 -10.22 -17.09 2.53
N HIS A 230 -10.64 -15.96 1.98
CA HIS A 230 -11.73 -15.92 1.00
C HIS A 230 -11.25 -16.26 -0.39
N PHE A 231 -10.07 -15.78 -0.79
CA PHE A 231 -9.55 -15.97 -2.14
C PHE A 231 -8.10 -16.44 -2.16
N SER A 232 -7.78 -17.35 -3.09
CA SER A 232 -6.40 -17.69 -3.48
C SER A 232 -6.16 -17.27 -4.92
N ILE A 233 -5.03 -16.63 -5.20
CA ILE A 233 -4.76 -16.05 -6.52
C ILE A 233 -3.34 -16.33 -7.02
N ASP A 234 -3.22 -16.74 -8.28
CA ASP A 234 -1.95 -16.90 -8.99
C ASP A 234 -1.98 -16.19 -10.35
N ASP A 235 -1.02 -16.49 -11.21
CA ASP A 235 -0.85 -15.87 -12.52
C ASP A 235 -1.88 -16.35 -13.56
N THR A 236 -2.74 -17.31 -13.22
CA THR A 236 -3.68 -17.94 -14.13
C THR A 236 -5.10 -17.91 -13.58
N ASP A 237 -5.29 -18.24 -12.29
CA ASP A 237 -6.57 -18.52 -11.68
C ASP A 237 -6.83 -17.71 -10.40
N VAL A 238 -8.11 -17.50 -10.11
CA VAL A 238 -8.62 -16.98 -8.84
C VAL A 238 -9.64 -17.98 -8.30
N TYR A 239 -9.42 -18.50 -7.10
CA TYR A 239 -10.38 -19.39 -6.41
C TYR A 239 -11.01 -18.68 -5.22
N GLN A 240 -12.33 -18.79 -5.08
CA GLN A 240 -13.07 -18.34 -3.90
C GLN A 240 -13.41 -19.54 -3.01
N SER A 241 -12.86 -19.59 -1.80
CA SER A 241 -13.05 -20.72 -0.86
C SER A 241 -14.04 -20.42 0.27
N LEU A 242 -14.36 -19.14 0.54
CA LEU A 242 -15.36 -18.74 1.54
C LEU A 242 -16.36 -17.74 0.96
N PRO A 243 -17.63 -17.72 1.43
CA PRO A 243 -18.55 -16.64 1.08
C PRO A 243 -17.95 -15.30 1.48
N ILE A 244 -18.05 -14.32 0.58
CA ILE A 244 -17.36 -13.05 0.75
C ILE A 244 -17.86 -12.26 1.95
N ASP A 245 -18.99 -12.60 2.57
CA ASP A 245 -19.62 -11.98 3.73
C ASP A 245 -19.44 -12.78 5.04
N GLU A 246 -18.77 -13.94 5.00
CA GLU A 246 -18.46 -14.75 6.19
C GLU A 246 -17.09 -14.38 6.82
N VAL A 247 -16.95 -14.60 8.12
CA VAL A 247 -15.69 -14.44 8.87
C VAL A 247 -14.68 -15.50 8.43
N GLY A 248 -13.45 -15.08 8.13
CA GLY A 248 -12.29 -15.96 7.88
C GLY A 248 -11.27 -15.93 9.02
N TYR A 249 -10.35 -16.90 9.03
CA TYR A 249 -9.29 -17.02 10.04
C TYR A 249 -7.90 -16.81 9.41
N HIS A 250 -7.58 -15.58 9.00
CA HIS A 250 -6.34 -15.27 8.25
C HIS A 250 -5.45 -14.21 8.89
N ALA A 251 -6.00 -13.26 9.67
CA ALA A 251 -5.28 -12.06 10.10
C ALA A 251 -4.51 -12.19 11.43
N GLY A 252 -4.66 -13.32 12.14
CA GLY A 252 -3.93 -13.56 13.39
C GLY A 252 -4.33 -12.66 14.56
N ASP A 253 -5.49 -12.01 14.50
CA ASP A 253 -6.02 -11.09 15.51
C ASP A 253 -7.16 -11.68 16.36
N GLY A 254 -7.62 -12.88 16.03
CA GLY A 254 -8.71 -13.57 16.74
C GLY A 254 -10.10 -13.04 16.40
N THR A 255 -11.13 -13.63 17.00
CA THR A 255 -12.53 -13.41 16.58
C THR A 255 -13.51 -13.10 17.71
N SER A 256 -13.00 -12.98 18.94
CA SER A 256 -13.78 -12.86 20.17
C SER A 256 -13.98 -11.43 20.67
N ARG A 257 -13.27 -10.45 20.11
CA ARG A 257 -13.36 -9.05 20.53
C ARG A 257 -14.35 -8.31 19.63
N ALA A 258 -14.95 -7.26 20.16
CA ALA A 258 -15.72 -6.33 19.35
C ALA A 258 -14.77 -5.37 18.61
N LEU A 259 -15.07 -5.08 17.34
CA LEU A 259 -14.46 -3.99 16.61
C LEU A 259 -15.27 -2.73 16.89
N ILE A 260 -14.71 -1.81 17.67
CA ILE A 260 -15.36 -0.57 18.13
C ILE A 260 -14.46 0.60 17.77
N ASP A 261 -15.03 1.64 17.17
CA ASP A 261 -14.37 2.93 16.97
C ASP A 261 -14.53 3.80 18.22
N TYR A 262 -13.51 3.83 19.08
CA TYR A 262 -13.55 4.57 20.33
C TYR A 262 -13.39 6.07 20.10
N PRO A 263 -14.33 6.92 20.56
CA PRO A 263 -14.18 8.37 20.48
C PRO A 263 -12.97 8.82 21.30
N THR A 264 -12.10 9.61 20.68
CA THR A 264 -10.82 10.00 21.29
C THR A 264 -10.96 11.21 22.22
N GLY A 265 -12.04 11.98 22.10
CA GLY A 265 -12.19 13.30 22.69
C GLY A 265 -11.39 14.39 21.98
N VAL A 266 -10.70 14.08 20.89
CA VAL A 266 -9.96 15.04 20.07
C VAL A 266 -10.78 15.30 18.80
N MET A 267 -11.17 16.56 18.60
CA MET A 267 -11.95 16.95 17.43
C MET A 267 -11.09 16.91 16.17
N PHE A 268 -11.70 16.52 15.06
CA PHE A 268 -11.07 16.57 13.75
C PHE A 268 -10.70 18.01 13.41
N ASN A 269 -9.42 18.24 13.14
CA ASN A 269 -8.84 19.55 12.80
C ASN A 269 -8.49 19.66 11.31
N GLY A 270 -8.99 18.74 10.48
CA GLY A 270 -8.64 18.62 9.06
C GLY A 270 -7.53 17.60 8.76
N ASN A 271 -6.72 17.21 9.76
CA ASN A 271 -5.59 16.29 9.58
C ASN A 271 -5.99 14.81 9.41
N TYR A 272 -6.03 14.33 8.17
CA TYR A 272 -6.36 12.93 7.86
C TYR A 272 -5.19 11.94 8.09
N SER A 273 -4.00 12.41 8.48
CA SER A 273 -2.86 11.57 8.86
C SER A 273 -2.21 12.09 10.14
N PRO A 274 -2.95 12.12 11.25
CA PRO A 274 -2.41 12.64 12.48
C PRO A 274 -1.26 11.79 13.01
N TYR A 275 -0.33 12.44 13.69
CA TYR A 275 0.74 11.78 14.41
C TYR A 275 0.18 11.10 15.65
N VAL A 276 0.28 9.77 15.70
CA VAL A 276 -0.18 8.98 16.85
C VAL A 276 1.01 8.48 17.66
N ASP A 277 0.94 8.65 18.98
CA ASP A 277 1.86 8.06 19.96
C ASP A 277 1.11 7.67 21.24
N ILE A 278 1.85 7.37 22.31
CA ILE A 278 1.32 7.02 23.62
C ILE A 278 1.93 7.95 24.67
N SER A 279 1.05 8.60 25.42
CA SER A 279 1.41 9.44 26.57
C SER A 279 2.04 8.64 27.71
N SER A 280 2.77 9.33 28.60
CA SER A 280 3.45 8.70 29.74
C SER A 280 2.51 7.99 30.73
N ASP A 281 1.21 8.30 30.72
CA ASP A 281 0.17 7.66 31.52
C ASP A 281 -0.65 6.62 30.72
N GLY A 282 -0.24 6.27 29.50
CA GLY A 282 -0.74 5.08 28.77
C GLY A 282 -1.91 5.32 27.83
N TYR A 283 -2.28 6.57 27.56
CA TYR A 283 -3.32 6.92 26.59
C TYR A 283 -2.70 7.22 25.23
N TYR A 284 -3.42 6.89 24.15
CA TYR A 284 -3.03 7.38 22.83
C TYR A 284 -3.00 8.91 22.81
N THR A 285 -2.09 9.47 22.02
CA THR A 285 -2.05 10.89 21.65
C THR A 285 -2.32 11.05 20.16
N ILE A 286 -2.93 12.17 19.77
CA ILE A 286 -3.15 12.57 18.38
C ILE A 286 -2.57 13.97 18.26
N ASP A 287 -1.55 14.15 17.42
CA ASP A 287 -0.80 15.41 17.26
C ASP A 287 -0.35 15.99 18.62
N GLY A 288 0.14 15.10 19.50
CA GLY A 288 0.57 15.44 20.86
C GLY A 288 -0.57 15.65 21.87
N VAL A 289 -1.83 15.73 21.43
CA VAL A 289 -3.00 15.89 22.31
C VAL A 289 -3.40 14.53 22.89
N LYS A 290 -3.42 14.41 24.22
CA LYS A 290 -3.85 13.18 24.90
C LYS A 290 -5.32 12.88 24.63
N THR A 291 -5.61 11.65 24.23
CA THR A 291 -6.96 11.13 23.98
C THR A 291 -7.57 10.47 25.23
N LYS A 292 -8.83 10.04 25.12
CA LYS A 292 -9.54 9.20 26.10
C LYS A 292 -9.30 7.70 25.90
N VAL A 293 -8.61 7.31 24.83
CA VAL A 293 -8.43 5.90 24.46
C VAL A 293 -7.13 5.38 25.06
N VAL A 294 -7.24 4.35 25.89
CA VAL A 294 -6.08 3.69 26.50
C VAL A 294 -5.39 2.80 25.47
N ALA A 295 -4.07 2.93 25.35
CA ALA A 295 -3.27 2.08 24.47
C ALA A 295 -3.00 0.70 25.10
N PRO A 296 -2.89 -0.38 24.29
CA PRO A 296 -2.52 -1.69 24.80
C PRO A 296 -1.14 -1.68 25.47
N THR A 297 -1.01 -2.38 26.60
CA THR A 297 0.25 -2.55 27.33
C THR A 297 0.88 -3.92 27.06
N LYS A 298 2.19 -4.04 27.24
CA LYS A 298 2.89 -5.34 27.36
C LYS A 298 3.09 -5.67 28.83
N GLU A 299 2.30 -6.58 29.38
CA GLU A 299 2.44 -7.00 30.79
C GLU A 299 2.41 -5.81 31.78
N GLY A 300 1.58 -4.80 31.50
CA GLY A 300 1.50 -3.56 32.29
C GLY A 300 2.52 -2.49 31.93
N GLN A 301 3.50 -2.78 31.07
CA GLN A 301 4.41 -1.78 30.53
C GLN A 301 3.67 -0.87 29.54
N ILE A 302 3.71 0.45 29.80
CA ILE A 302 3.32 1.48 28.84
C ILE A 302 4.33 1.50 27.70
N LEU A 303 3.82 1.42 26.47
CA LEU A 303 4.60 1.38 25.25
C LEU A 303 4.62 2.77 24.60
N ASN A 304 5.27 2.86 23.45
CA ASN A 304 5.26 4.04 22.58
C ASN A 304 5.11 3.59 21.12
N ARG A 305 5.06 4.55 20.19
CA ARG A 305 4.87 4.28 18.76
C ARG A 305 5.90 3.33 18.12
N SER A 306 7.08 3.12 18.71
CA SER A 306 8.05 2.14 18.19
C SER A 306 7.53 0.70 18.26
N TYR A 307 6.45 0.47 19.02
CA TYR A 307 5.77 -0.80 19.09
C TYR A 307 4.60 -0.90 18.11
N PHE A 308 4.30 0.10 17.30
CA PHE A 308 3.20 -0.02 16.34
C PHE A 308 3.58 -0.93 15.17
N THR A 309 2.57 -1.48 14.48
CA THR A 309 2.78 -2.08 13.16
C THR A 309 3.36 -1.07 12.19
N SER A 310 3.89 -1.53 11.05
CA SER A 310 4.58 -0.63 10.10
C SER A 310 3.70 0.49 9.55
N ARG A 311 2.37 0.32 9.54
CA ARG A 311 1.42 1.35 9.13
C ARG A 311 0.76 2.09 10.29
N GLY A 312 1.15 1.78 11.53
CA GLY A 312 0.69 2.49 12.71
C GLY A 312 -0.69 2.03 13.21
N VAL A 313 -1.23 2.85 14.11
CA VAL A 313 -2.62 2.73 14.58
C VAL A 313 -3.51 3.53 13.65
N ARG A 314 -4.60 2.92 13.18
CA ARG A 314 -5.57 3.59 12.31
C ARG A 314 -6.33 4.64 13.12
N VAL A 315 -6.64 5.77 12.48
CA VAL A 315 -7.49 6.82 13.04
C VAL A 315 -8.59 7.10 12.03
N ASN A 316 -9.84 7.09 12.47
CA ASN A 316 -11.02 7.37 11.67
C ASN A 316 -11.61 8.72 12.07
N VAL A 317 -12.26 9.41 11.14
CA VAL A 317 -13.03 10.61 11.44
C VAL A 317 -14.51 10.24 11.41
N ILE A 318 -15.19 10.36 12.55
CA ILE A 318 -16.61 10.04 12.68
C ILE A 318 -17.31 11.25 13.32
N ASN A 319 -18.30 11.80 12.63
CA ASN A 319 -19.06 12.98 13.09
C ASN A 319 -18.18 14.16 13.53
N GLY A 320 -17.05 14.38 12.85
CA GLY A 320 -16.11 15.47 13.14
C GLY A 320 -15.19 15.22 14.36
N GLU A 321 -15.14 14.01 14.90
CA GLU A 321 -14.22 13.60 15.96
C GLU A 321 -13.25 12.52 15.45
N TYR A 322 -12.01 12.51 15.96
CA TYR A 322 -11.12 11.37 15.75
C TYR A 322 -11.57 10.17 16.58
N HIS A 323 -11.55 9.00 15.97
CA HIS A 323 -11.82 7.72 16.61
C HIS A 323 -10.66 6.76 16.37
N ILE A 324 -10.31 5.97 17.38
CA ILE A 324 -9.33 4.90 17.26
C ILE A 324 -10.09 3.57 17.33
N PRO A 325 -10.03 2.71 16.29
CA PRO A 325 -10.65 1.40 16.32
C PRO A 325 -9.98 0.52 17.38
N THR A 326 -10.64 -0.57 17.79
CA THR A 326 -10.05 -1.55 18.70
C THR A 326 -8.62 -1.91 18.29
N THR A 327 -7.66 -1.73 19.18
CA THR A 327 -6.26 -2.16 19.01
C THR A 327 -5.89 -3.20 20.06
N TYR A 328 -4.78 -3.90 19.83
CA TYR A 328 -4.25 -4.84 20.80
C TYR A 328 -2.74 -5.02 20.69
N TYR A 329 -2.11 -5.45 21.78
CA TYR A 329 -0.72 -5.90 21.75
C TYR A 329 -0.65 -7.36 21.31
N ASN A 330 0.02 -7.60 20.19
CA ASN A 330 0.32 -8.91 19.64
C ASN A 330 1.66 -9.39 20.19
N SER A 331 1.65 -10.25 21.22
CA SER A 331 2.87 -10.75 21.86
C SER A 331 3.82 -11.50 20.92
N PRO A 332 3.35 -12.39 20.00
CA PRO A 332 4.22 -13.05 19.03
C PRO A 332 5.08 -12.12 18.18
N TYR A 333 4.53 -10.99 17.73
CA TYR A 333 5.25 -10.02 16.88
C TYR A 333 5.78 -8.80 17.63
N GLY A 334 5.43 -8.67 18.92
CA GLY A 334 5.87 -7.57 19.75
C GLY A 334 5.30 -6.21 19.35
N GLN A 335 4.14 -6.18 18.70
CA GLN A 335 3.56 -4.96 18.14
C GLN A 335 2.14 -4.68 18.64
N ILE A 336 1.79 -3.40 18.80
CA ILE A 336 0.42 -2.91 18.87
C ILE A 336 -0.13 -2.86 17.45
N ALA A 337 -1.18 -3.65 17.21
CA ALA A 337 -1.82 -3.80 15.91
C ALA A 337 -3.29 -3.39 15.95
N ASN A 338 -3.84 -3.12 14.76
CA ASN A 338 -5.26 -2.87 14.57
C ASN A 338 -6.02 -4.19 14.70
N TYR A 339 -7.23 -4.17 15.25
CA TYR A 339 -8.12 -5.33 15.28
C TYR A 339 -9.12 -5.27 14.11
N GLY A 340 -9.69 -6.40 13.74
CA GLY A 340 -10.78 -6.50 12.77
C GLY A 340 -10.43 -7.24 11.49
N GLY A 341 -9.19 -7.71 11.34
CA GLY A 341 -8.74 -8.42 10.14
C GLY A 341 -9.54 -9.68 9.90
N ASN A 342 -9.74 -10.53 10.91
CA ASN A 342 -10.58 -11.73 10.73
C ASN A 342 -12.07 -11.40 10.58
N ILE A 343 -12.58 -10.44 11.37
CA ILE A 343 -14.04 -10.29 11.58
C ILE A 343 -14.70 -9.24 10.69
N ALA A 344 -13.91 -8.39 10.04
CA ALA A 344 -14.39 -7.28 9.22
C ALA A 344 -13.64 -7.16 7.88
N SER A 345 -12.92 -8.20 7.44
CA SER A 345 -12.22 -8.16 6.15
C SER A 345 -12.42 -9.39 5.27
N VAL A 346 -12.16 -9.17 3.98
CA VAL A 346 -11.94 -10.23 2.99
C VAL A 346 -10.44 -10.50 2.90
N GLY A 347 -10.00 -11.72 3.25
CA GLY A 347 -8.62 -12.17 3.16
C GLY A 347 -8.27 -12.78 1.80
N ILE A 348 -7.15 -12.36 1.22
CA ILE A 348 -6.67 -12.83 -0.09
C ILE A 348 -5.24 -13.36 0.04
N GLU A 349 -5.03 -14.64 -0.29
CA GLU A 349 -3.70 -15.27 -0.37
C GLU A 349 -3.13 -15.17 -1.79
N THR A 350 -2.02 -14.44 -1.90
CA THR A 350 -1.33 -14.18 -3.17
C THR A 350 -0.18 -15.17 -3.36
N CYS A 351 -0.26 -16.02 -4.38
CA CYS A 351 0.72 -17.07 -4.64
C CYS A 351 2.06 -16.50 -5.08
N VAL A 352 3.13 -17.19 -4.67
CA VAL A 352 4.54 -16.84 -4.92
C VAL A 352 5.33 -18.07 -5.42
N ASN A 353 4.62 -19.04 -5.99
CA ASN A 353 5.18 -20.31 -6.46
C ASN A 353 6.20 -20.09 -7.58
N GLU A 354 7.34 -20.76 -7.47
CA GLU A 354 8.38 -20.74 -8.50
C GLU A 354 7.83 -21.17 -9.87
N GLY A 355 8.22 -20.45 -10.92
CA GLY A 355 7.76 -20.70 -12.28
C GLY A 355 6.41 -20.04 -12.62
N GLY A 356 5.68 -19.53 -11.63
CA GLY A 356 4.54 -18.63 -11.87
C GLY A 356 4.99 -17.21 -12.21
N ASN A 357 4.19 -16.48 -12.99
CA ASN A 357 4.45 -15.08 -13.31
C ASN A 357 3.89 -14.15 -12.20
N PHE A 358 4.72 -13.80 -11.23
CA PHE A 358 4.29 -12.96 -10.11
C PHE A 358 3.79 -11.56 -10.51
N ASN A 359 4.29 -10.98 -11.62
CA ASN A 359 3.76 -9.71 -12.14
C ASN A 359 2.30 -9.85 -12.58
N ARG A 360 1.97 -10.96 -13.24
CA ARG A 360 0.60 -11.27 -13.64
C ARG A 360 -0.28 -11.57 -12.42
N THR A 361 0.24 -12.29 -11.43
CA THR A 361 -0.42 -12.50 -10.13
C THR A 361 -0.78 -11.16 -9.47
N MET A 362 0.15 -10.19 -9.43
CA MET A 362 -0.10 -8.84 -8.90
C MET A 362 -1.20 -8.09 -9.67
N ARG A 363 -1.24 -8.21 -11.01
CA ARG A 363 -2.31 -7.63 -11.84
C ARG A 363 -3.67 -8.25 -11.57
N HIS A 364 -3.74 -9.58 -11.43
CA HIS A 364 -4.98 -10.25 -11.04
C HIS A 364 -5.42 -9.84 -9.63
N LEU A 365 -4.48 -9.68 -8.70
CA LEU A 365 -4.74 -9.17 -7.35
C LEU A 365 -5.31 -7.75 -7.37
N GLY A 366 -4.74 -6.85 -8.19
CA GLY A 366 -5.26 -5.50 -8.39
C GLY A 366 -6.73 -5.49 -8.83
N LYS A 367 -7.08 -6.33 -9.81
CA LYS A 367 -8.47 -6.52 -10.29
C LYS A 367 -9.41 -7.03 -9.20
N LEU A 368 -9.00 -8.08 -8.47
CA LEU A 368 -9.82 -8.67 -7.41
C LEU A 368 -10.09 -7.67 -6.29
N VAL A 369 -9.06 -6.97 -5.82
CA VAL A 369 -9.20 -5.98 -4.76
C VAL A 369 -10.07 -4.81 -5.24
N ALA A 370 -9.87 -4.30 -6.45
CA ALA A 370 -10.71 -3.23 -7.01
C ALA A 370 -12.20 -3.62 -7.10
N TRP A 371 -12.49 -4.85 -7.55
CA TRP A 371 -13.86 -5.37 -7.57
C TRP A 371 -14.47 -5.43 -6.15
N LEU A 372 -13.71 -5.92 -5.16
CA LEU A 372 -14.16 -5.95 -3.77
C LEU A 372 -14.40 -4.55 -3.19
N LEU A 373 -13.50 -3.60 -3.45
CA LEU A 373 -13.65 -2.21 -3.02
C LEU A 373 -14.91 -1.58 -3.64
N HIS A 374 -15.15 -1.81 -4.93
CA HIS A 374 -16.37 -1.35 -5.59
C HIS A 374 -17.62 -1.99 -4.99
N LYS A 375 -17.61 -3.30 -4.75
CA LYS A 375 -18.75 -4.07 -4.22
C LYS A 375 -19.16 -3.65 -2.81
N TYR A 376 -18.19 -3.33 -1.96
CA TYR A 376 -18.44 -2.90 -0.57
C TYR A 376 -18.44 -1.39 -0.38
N ASN A 377 -18.29 -0.60 -1.45
CA ASN A 377 -18.15 0.85 -1.38
C ASN A 377 -17.03 1.29 -0.42
N LEU A 378 -15.86 0.67 -0.55
CA LEU A 378 -14.65 0.95 0.21
C LEU A 378 -13.64 1.74 -0.63
N GLY A 379 -12.73 2.44 0.03
CA GLY A 379 -11.67 3.24 -0.60
C GLY A 379 -10.29 2.57 -0.56
N LEU A 380 -9.29 3.22 -1.17
CA LEU A 380 -7.90 2.70 -1.18
C LEU A 380 -7.31 2.54 0.23
N ASN A 381 -7.76 3.35 1.19
CA ASN A 381 -7.30 3.29 2.58
C ASN A 381 -7.81 2.06 3.34
N ASP A 382 -8.78 1.33 2.78
CA ASP A 382 -9.33 0.10 3.35
C ASP A 382 -8.62 -1.16 2.84
N VAL A 383 -7.60 -0.99 1.98
CA VAL A 383 -6.68 -2.06 1.59
C VAL A 383 -5.57 -2.17 2.63
N MET A 384 -5.58 -3.31 3.31
CA MET A 384 -4.76 -3.58 4.48
C MET A 384 -3.83 -4.76 4.21
N GLN A 385 -2.72 -4.77 4.94
CA GLN A 385 -1.77 -5.86 4.99
C GLN A 385 -2.08 -6.72 6.22
N HIS A 386 -1.74 -8.01 6.20
CA HIS A 386 -1.75 -8.81 7.43
C HIS A 386 -0.87 -8.16 8.52
N ASN A 387 0.24 -7.51 8.14
CA ASN A 387 1.05 -6.73 9.06
C ASN A 387 0.23 -5.73 9.89
N ASP A 388 -0.77 -5.08 9.30
CA ASP A 388 -1.55 -4.04 9.98
C ASP A 388 -2.41 -4.60 11.13
N PHE A 389 -2.72 -5.90 11.06
CA PHE A 389 -3.55 -6.60 12.03
C PHE A 389 -2.77 -7.42 13.05
N SER A 390 -1.55 -7.87 12.75
CA SER A 390 -0.77 -8.69 13.70
C SER A 390 0.66 -8.26 13.91
N GLY A 391 1.24 -7.51 12.97
CA GLY A 391 2.66 -7.24 12.92
C GLY A 391 3.49 -8.28 12.16
N LYS A 392 2.86 -9.36 11.66
CA LYS A 392 3.55 -10.32 10.79
C LYS A 392 4.12 -9.61 9.56
N GLN A 393 5.33 -9.98 9.13
CA GLN A 393 5.88 -9.53 7.84
C GLN A 393 5.13 -10.22 6.68
N CYS A 394 3.92 -9.75 6.40
CA CYS A 394 3.01 -10.31 5.40
C CYS A 394 2.12 -9.20 4.83
N PRO A 395 1.98 -9.07 3.49
CA PRO A 395 2.51 -9.94 2.42
C PRO A 395 4.04 -9.83 2.25
N GLN A 396 4.77 -10.92 2.49
CA GLN A 396 6.22 -10.90 2.70
C GLN A 396 7.00 -10.46 1.44
N ASP A 397 6.73 -11.10 0.32
CA ASP A 397 7.40 -10.89 -0.96
C ASP A 397 7.11 -9.47 -1.46
N ILE A 398 5.85 -9.01 -1.36
CA ILE A 398 5.46 -7.65 -1.75
C ILE A 398 6.15 -6.59 -0.87
N ARG A 399 6.23 -6.81 0.45
CA ARG A 399 6.87 -5.88 1.38
C ARG A 399 8.39 -5.84 1.21
N ASN A 400 9.03 -7.00 1.10
CA ASN A 400 10.49 -7.09 0.99
C ASN A 400 11.00 -6.62 -0.37
N SER A 401 10.16 -6.68 -1.40
CA SER A 401 10.49 -6.18 -2.74
C SER A 401 10.07 -4.72 -2.97
N ASP A 402 9.52 -4.03 -1.97
CA ASP A 402 9.02 -2.64 -2.08
C ASP A 402 7.97 -2.45 -3.21
N ARG A 403 7.06 -3.43 -3.34
CA ARG A 403 6.03 -3.47 -4.41
C ARG A 403 4.63 -3.20 -3.91
N TRP A 404 4.45 -2.80 -2.64
CA TRP A 404 3.13 -2.43 -2.13
C TRP A 404 2.53 -1.27 -2.92
N GLY A 405 3.36 -0.30 -3.30
CA GLY A 405 2.94 0.81 -4.12
C GLY A 405 2.48 0.51 -5.51
N GLU A 406 3.21 -0.41 -6.15
CA GLU A 406 2.83 -0.96 -7.44
C GLU A 406 1.45 -1.61 -7.34
N LEU A 407 1.19 -2.40 -6.28
CA LEU A 407 -0.12 -2.98 -6.04
C LEU A 407 -1.20 -1.92 -5.83
N MET A 408 -0.95 -0.90 -5.00
CA MET A 408 -1.92 0.18 -4.78
C MET A 408 -2.25 0.94 -6.06
N HIS A 409 -1.26 1.16 -6.94
CA HIS A 409 -1.47 1.78 -8.24
C HIS A 409 -2.31 0.87 -9.17
N LEU A 410 -2.06 -0.43 -9.20
CA LEU A 410 -2.89 -1.38 -9.94
C LEU A 410 -4.35 -1.38 -9.47
N ILE A 411 -4.56 -1.42 -8.15
CA ILE A 411 -5.89 -1.38 -7.54
C ILE A 411 -6.60 -0.09 -7.94
N TYR A 412 -5.89 1.03 -7.87
CA TYR A 412 -6.43 2.32 -8.25
C TYR A 412 -6.88 2.37 -9.70
N LEU A 413 -6.05 1.94 -10.64
CA LEU A 413 -6.39 1.92 -12.07
C LEU A 413 -7.66 1.10 -12.31
N GLU A 414 -7.72 -0.11 -11.74
CA GLU A 414 -8.87 -1.00 -11.91
C GLU A 414 -10.13 -0.44 -11.22
N LEU A 415 -10.00 0.16 -10.02
CA LEU A 415 -11.11 0.77 -9.30
C LEU A 415 -11.62 2.02 -10.04
N PHE A 416 -10.72 2.85 -10.55
CA PHE A 416 -11.05 4.01 -11.37
C PHE A 416 -11.83 3.57 -12.60
N ALA A 417 -11.36 2.56 -13.32
CA ALA A 417 -12.05 2.04 -14.50
C ALA A 417 -13.44 1.47 -14.14
N LEU A 418 -13.55 0.70 -13.05
CA LEU A 418 -14.83 0.16 -12.59
C LEU A 418 -15.84 1.26 -12.25
N ARG A 419 -15.40 2.33 -11.56
CA ARG A 419 -16.28 3.44 -11.16
C ARG A 419 -16.61 4.38 -12.32
N ASN A 420 -15.72 4.54 -13.30
CA ASN A 420 -15.84 5.60 -14.31
C ASN A 420 -16.16 5.11 -15.72
N PHE A 421 -15.87 3.86 -16.08
CA PHE A 421 -16.00 3.36 -17.46
C PHE A 421 -17.07 2.29 -17.63
N THR A 422 -17.45 1.59 -16.55
CA THR A 422 -18.51 0.58 -16.58
C THR A 422 -19.80 1.17 -17.15
N ASN A 423 -20.43 0.45 -18.09
CA ASN A 423 -21.65 0.85 -18.80
C ASN A 423 -21.55 2.12 -19.67
N LYS A 424 -20.36 2.66 -19.94
CA LYS A 424 -20.19 3.90 -20.73
C LYS A 424 -19.86 3.68 -22.22
N ASN A 425 -20.02 2.47 -22.76
CA ASN A 425 -19.69 2.11 -24.14
C ASN A 425 -18.30 2.60 -24.54
N ILE A 426 -17.31 2.15 -23.79
CA ILE A 426 -15.90 2.47 -23.97
C ILE A 426 -15.08 1.20 -24.16
N THR A 427 -14.20 1.18 -25.16
CA THR A 427 -13.25 0.08 -25.38
C THR A 427 -11.82 0.59 -25.51
N PHE A 428 -10.87 -0.20 -25.01
CA PHE A 428 -9.43 0.05 -25.15
C PHE A 428 -8.79 -1.12 -25.90
N GLU A 429 -8.06 -0.80 -26.97
CA GLU A 429 -7.31 -1.76 -27.76
C GLU A 429 -5.82 -1.37 -27.71
N PHE A 430 -5.05 -2.05 -26.86
CA PHE A 430 -3.61 -1.82 -26.73
C PHE A 430 -2.83 -2.66 -27.74
N LYS A 431 -1.74 -2.11 -28.25
CA LYS A 431 -0.83 -2.78 -29.19
C LYS A 431 0.61 -2.34 -28.95
N SER A 432 1.50 -3.29 -28.73
CA SER A 432 2.93 -3.02 -28.67
C SER A 432 3.48 -2.66 -30.06
N LEU A 433 4.26 -1.59 -30.11
CA LEU A 433 5.06 -1.20 -31.28
C LEU A 433 6.50 -1.72 -31.17
N THR A 434 6.85 -2.32 -30.02
CA THR A 434 8.13 -3.01 -29.76
C THR A 434 7.88 -4.47 -29.35
N PRO A 435 7.25 -5.30 -30.20
CA PRO A 435 6.77 -6.64 -29.85
C PRO A 435 7.87 -7.64 -29.53
N THR A 436 9.13 -7.35 -29.89
CA THR A 436 10.28 -8.17 -29.53
C THR A 436 10.73 -8.00 -28.09
N ILE A 437 10.28 -6.94 -27.39
CA ILE A 437 10.63 -6.61 -26.01
C ILE A 437 9.39 -6.67 -25.12
N MET A 438 8.26 -6.09 -25.56
CA MET A 438 7.02 -5.99 -24.79
C MET A 438 5.84 -6.55 -25.59
N ASN A 439 5.01 -7.39 -24.97
CA ASN A 439 3.82 -7.94 -25.64
C ASN A 439 2.61 -6.98 -25.61
N ASP A 440 1.51 -7.36 -26.28
CA ASP A 440 0.28 -6.57 -26.34
C ASP A 440 -0.50 -6.51 -25.01
N ASN A 441 -0.04 -7.24 -23.98
CA ASN A 441 -0.54 -7.11 -22.61
C ASN A 441 0.29 -6.14 -21.76
N GLY A 442 1.31 -5.50 -22.36
CA GLY A 442 2.23 -4.59 -21.69
C GLY A 442 3.35 -5.29 -20.90
N GLU A 443 3.46 -6.62 -20.97
CA GLU A 443 4.49 -7.37 -20.24
C GLU A 443 5.83 -7.30 -20.98
N ILE A 444 6.92 -7.01 -20.27
CA ILE A 444 8.29 -7.15 -20.82
C ILE A 444 8.62 -8.65 -20.91
N ILE A 445 8.66 -9.18 -22.13
CA ILE A 445 8.88 -10.61 -22.41
C ILE A 445 10.34 -10.93 -22.77
N ASN A 446 11.14 -9.92 -23.11
CA ASN A 446 12.54 -10.09 -23.45
C ASN A 446 13.32 -8.81 -23.09
N HIS A 447 13.74 -8.73 -21.82
CA HIS A 447 14.42 -7.56 -21.30
C HIS A 447 15.83 -7.42 -21.92
N PRO A 448 16.20 -6.25 -22.50
CA PRO A 448 17.48 -6.10 -23.20
C PRO A 448 18.75 -6.08 -22.34
N GLY A 449 18.64 -6.17 -21.00
CA GLY A 449 19.76 -6.02 -20.06
C GLY A 449 20.37 -4.60 -19.94
N VAL A 450 19.95 -3.66 -20.79
CA VAL A 450 20.37 -2.25 -20.79
C VAL A 450 19.15 -1.34 -20.81
N ASP A 451 19.34 -0.08 -20.43
CA ASP A 451 18.30 0.95 -20.55
C ASP A 451 17.78 0.98 -22.00
N SER A 452 16.47 0.82 -22.15
CA SER A 452 15.83 0.64 -23.46
C SER A 452 14.53 1.41 -23.52
N VAL A 453 14.01 1.65 -24.72
CA VAL A 453 12.71 2.29 -24.93
C VAL A 453 11.74 1.29 -25.51
N VAL A 454 10.55 1.20 -24.92
CA VAL A 454 9.40 0.51 -25.50
C VAL A 454 8.36 1.53 -25.92
N SER A 455 7.61 1.20 -26.96
CA SER A 455 6.53 2.05 -27.46
C SER A 455 5.29 1.21 -27.72
N TYR A 456 4.14 1.83 -27.56
CA TYR A 456 2.85 1.20 -27.79
C TYR A 456 1.83 2.21 -28.30
N GLN A 457 0.78 1.66 -28.90
CA GLN A 457 -0.39 2.40 -29.32
C GLN A 457 -1.60 1.91 -28.53
N VAL A 458 -2.51 2.82 -28.20
CA VAL A 458 -3.84 2.48 -27.68
C VAL A 458 -4.89 3.16 -28.53
N LYS A 459 -5.82 2.36 -29.03
CA LYS A 459 -7.02 2.84 -29.71
C LYS A 459 -8.17 2.80 -28.72
N VAL A 460 -8.79 3.95 -28.48
CA VAL A 460 -9.94 4.08 -27.57
C VAL A 460 -11.17 4.41 -28.38
N THR A 461 -12.24 3.64 -28.22
CA THR A 461 -13.57 3.97 -28.74
C THR A 461 -14.46 4.36 -27.58
N TYR A 462 -15.04 5.56 -27.62
CA TYR A 462 -15.96 6.07 -26.59
C TYR A 462 -17.18 6.70 -27.25
N GLN A 463 -18.38 6.22 -26.92
CA GLN A 463 -19.64 6.72 -27.48
C GLN A 463 -19.67 6.78 -29.03
N GLY A 464 -18.94 5.87 -29.69
CA GLY A 464 -18.85 5.79 -31.15
C GLY A 464 -17.76 6.66 -31.79
N GLU A 465 -17.09 7.53 -31.04
CA GLU A 465 -15.88 8.24 -31.48
C GLU A 465 -14.65 7.38 -31.19
N THR A 466 -13.68 7.34 -32.12
CA THR A 466 -12.41 6.63 -31.94
C THR A 466 -11.24 7.59 -31.96
N ARG A 467 -10.36 7.49 -30.96
CA ARG A 467 -9.07 8.18 -30.90
C ARG A 467 -7.93 7.18 -30.73
N THR A 468 -6.77 7.52 -31.26
CA THR A 468 -5.57 6.69 -31.16
C THR A 468 -4.46 7.52 -30.53
N TYR A 469 -3.78 6.93 -29.56
CA TYR A 469 -2.69 7.54 -28.82
C TYR A 469 -1.45 6.66 -28.94
N GLU A 470 -0.27 7.28 -29.03
CA GLU A 470 1.01 6.60 -29.03
C GLU A 470 1.85 7.10 -27.87
N TYR A 471 2.50 6.17 -27.20
CA TYR A 471 3.26 6.42 -25.98
C TYR A 471 4.60 5.70 -26.03
N THR A 472 5.55 6.22 -25.26
CA THR A 472 6.88 5.64 -25.05
C THR A 472 7.20 5.58 -23.57
N SER A 473 7.85 4.50 -23.15
CA SER A 473 8.33 4.31 -21.78
C SER A 473 9.77 3.80 -21.79
N PHE A 474 10.55 4.19 -20.80
CA PHE A 474 11.89 3.66 -20.57
C PHE A 474 11.79 2.36 -19.77
N VAL A 475 12.42 1.30 -20.26
CA VAL A 475 12.68 0.09 -19.47
C VAL A 475 14.05 0.27 -18.85
N ASP A 476 14.08 0.40 -17.52
CA ASP A 476 15.34 0.58 -16.79
C ASP A 476 16.24 -0.64 -16.98
N LYS A 477 17.56 -0.51 -16.87
CA LYS A 477 18.45 -1.67 -16.86
C LYS A 477 18.15 -2.60 -15.68
N LEU A 478 18.36 -3.90 -15.88
CA LEU A 478 18.25 -4.91 -14.83
C LEU A 478 19.15 -4.60 -13.64
N THR A 479 18.54 -4.15 -12.55
CA THR A 479 19.23 -4.00 -11.27
C THR A 479 19.09 -5.28 -10.45
N PHE A 480 20.23 -5.90 -10.15
CA PHE A 480 20.30 -6.98 -9.17
C PHE A 480 20.25 -6.36 -7.77
N GLN A 481 19.17 -6.62 -7.02
CA GLN A 481 19.21 -6.41 -5.58
C GLN A 481 20.16 -7.43 -4.97
N ARG A 482 21.20 -6.95 -4.29
CA ARG A 482 22.03 -7.83 -3.45
C ARG A 482 21.21 -8.20 -2.19
N PRO A 483 21.29 -9.47 -1.73
CA PRO A 483 20.60 -9.92 -0.52
C PRO A 483 20.90 -9.09 0.71
#